data_AF-A0A2I2K784-F1
#
_entry.id   AF-A0A2I2K784-F1
#
_cell.length_a   1.000
_cell.length_b   1.000
_cell.length_c   1.000
_cell.angle_alpha   90.00
_cell.angle_beta   90.00
_cell.angle_gamma   90.00
#
_symmetry.space_group_name_H-M   'P 1'
#
loop_
_entity.id
_entity.type
_entity.pdbx_description
1 polymer ?
#
loop_
_entity_poly.entity_id
_entity_poly.type
_entity_poly.pdbx_seq_one_letter_code
_entity_poly.pdbx_strand_id
1 'polypeptide(L)'
;MGCYGPIEEAKNKIENLFVDIGASCKDETSKLVKIGDCCTYEGKYVHLATGKLCSVALDDRLGCYQLIEALKENPGTYPNDCYYCFVVQEELGCRGSQVAAQQILPDIGIAVDITPAHDYPNDLTGSNKIGKGIGIKICDPSVVSDETVVAVMEKLCEEHQIPNQREVIDRGGTDASSMNVTGAGVRTGGICVVTRYPHSQSNVVDGGDIEAGIDLMNAFSAWDFGPKGEEE
;
A
#
# COMPACT_ATOMS: atom_id res chain seq x y z
N MET A 1 19.61 7.23 12.40
CA MET A 1 20.35 7.59 11.16
C MET A 1 21.07 8.89 11.42
N GLY A 2 22.37 8.95 11.14
CA GLY A 2 23.18 10.16 11.19
C GLY A 2 23.45 10.70 9.79
N CYS A 3 23.95 11.93 9.73
CA CYS A 3 24.38 12.59 8.50
C CYS A 3 25.82 13.10 8.66
N TYR A 4 26.64 12.93 7.63
CA TYR A 4 27.93 13.60 7.54
C TYR A 4 27.68 15.08 7.25
N GLY A 5 27.89 15.93 8.25
CA GLY A 5 27.60 17.37 8.16
C GLY A 5 26.14 17.71 8.49
N PRO A 6 25.69 18.95 8.18
CA PRO A 6 24.31 19.39 8.41
C PRO A 6 23.29 18.55 7.63
N ILE A 7 22.16 18.24 8.25
CA ILE A 7 21.12 17.38 7.65
C ILE A 7 20.50 18.03 6.40
N GLU A 8 20.47 19.36 6.35
CA GLU A 8 19.96 20.15 5.24
C GLU A 8 20.82 19.99 3.97
N GLU A 9 22.11 19.68 4.14
CA GLU A 9 23.04 19.45 3.04
C GLU A 9 22.98 18.02 2.50
N ALA A 10 22.40 17.09 3.25
CA ALA A 10 22.26 15.70 2.84
C ALA A 10 21.53 15.58 1.50
N LYS A 11 20.48 16.39 1.27
CA LYS A 11 19.67 16.42 0.04
C LYS A 11 19.26 15.01 -0.45
N ASN A 12 18.91 14.13 0.48
CA ASN A 12 18.55 12.72 0.24
C ASN A 12 19.64 11.88 -0.46
N LYS A 13 20.91 12.28 -0.36
CA LYS A 13 22.04 11.52 -0.88
C LYS A 13 22.48 10.48 0.13
N ILE A 14 22.36 9.20 -0.22
CA ILE A 14 22.68 8.08 0.67
C ILE A 14 24.16 8.12 1.09
N GLU A 15 25.06 8.57 0.23
CA GLU A 15 26.49 8.73 0.54
C GLU A 15 26.78 9.71 1.69
N ASN A 16 25.82 10.60 2.00
CA ASN A 16 25.93 11.54 3.11
C ASN A 16 25.31 10.99 4.41
N LEU A 17 24.72 9.80 4.39
CA LEU A 17 24.02 9.21 5.54
C LEU A 17 24.81 8.04 6.12
N PHE A 18 24.67 7.81 7.42
CA PHE A 18 25.25 6.64 8.09
C PHE A 18 24.36 6.11 9.21
N VAL A 19 24.59 4.84 9.58
CA VAL A 19 24.02 4.23 10.78
C VAL A 19 25.16 4.06 11.77
N ASP A 20 25.05 4.75 12.91
CA ASP A 20 25.96 4.52 14.03
C ASP A 20 25.51 3.26 14.77
N ILE A 21 26.39 2.27 14.84
CA ILE A 21 26.19 1.01 15.57
C ILE A 21 27.02 0.93 16.85
N GLY A 22 27.66 2.04 17.26
CA GLY A 22 28.51 2.13 18.44
C GLY A 22 29.92 1.53 18.30
N ALA A 23 30.31 1.12 17.09
CA ALA A 23 31.63 0.55 16.83
C ALA A 23 32.71 1.63 16.71
N SER A 24 33.90 1.38 17.25
CA SER A 24 35.01 2.35 17.27
C SER A 24 35.95 2.25 16.07
N CYS A 25 35.92 1.14 15.34
CA CYS A 25 36.77 0.94 14.16
C CYS A 25 36.20 -0.08 13.17
N LYS A 26 36.75 -0.10 11.96
CA LYS A 26 36.36 -1.00 10.88
C LYS A 26 36.39 -2.49 11.27
N ASP A 27 37.39 -2.91 12.04
CA ASP A 27 37.53 -4.31 12.45
C ASP A 27 36.44 -4.75 13.44
N GLU A 28 35.94 -3.82 14.26
CA GLU A 28 34.80 -4.06 15.15
C GLU A 28 33.49 -4.05 14.35
N THR A 29 33.28 -3.04 13.50
CA THR A 29 32.10 -2.95 12.62
C THR A 29 31.93 -4.22 11.79
N SER A 30 33.00 -4.73 11.19
CA SER A 30 32.98 -5.91 10.30
C SER A 30 32.65 -7.23 11.03
N LYS A 31 32.70 -7.24 12.37
CA LYS A 31 32.25 -8.39 13.19
C LYS A 31 30.77 -8.32 13.54
N LEU A 32 30.16 -7.13 13.50
CA LEU A 32 28.76 -6.88 13.86
C LEU A 32 27.85 -6.95 12.63
N VAL A 33 28.32 -6.44 11.49
CA VAL A 33 27.57 -6.36 10.24
C VAL A 33 28.45 -6.66 9.03
N LYS A 34 27.83 -7.12 7.94
CA LYS A 34 28.47 -7.40 6.66
C LYS A 34 28.00 -6.43 5.59
N ILE A 35 28.82 -6.23 4.57
CA ILE A 35 28.42 -5.49 3.37
C ILE A 35 27.25 -6.25 2.73
N GLY A 36 26.13 -5.57 2.56
CA GLY A 36 24.88 -6.15 2.04
C GLY A 36 23.86 -6.53 3.10
N ASP A 37 24.19 -6.46 4.39
CA ASP A 37 23.19 -6.64 5.45
C ASP A 37 22.13 -5.54 5.36
N CYS A 38 20.86 -5.94 5.49
CA CYS A 38 19.74 -5.02 5.53
C CYS A 38 19.47 -4.56 6.97
N CYS A 39 18.94 -3.35 7.12
CA CYS A 39 18.39 -2.86 8.37
C CYS A 39 16.99 -2.28 8.14
N THR A 40 16.23 -2.14 9.21
CA THR A 40 14.90 -1.53 9.20
C THR A 40 14.74 -0.66 10.45
N TYR A 41 13.67 0.12 10.51
CA TYR A 41 13.32 0.88 11.70
C TYR A 41 12.77 -0.05 12.78
N GLU A 42 13.22 0.15 14.01
CA GLU A 42 12.64 -0.47 15.20
C GLU A 42 11.76 0.55 15.93
N GLY A 43 10.56 0.16 16.29
CA GLY A 43 9.62 1.03 16.99
C GLY A 43 8.43 0.24 17.53
N LYS A 44 7.69 0.88 18.44
CA LYS A 44 6.51 0.28 19.06
C LYS A 44 5.27 0.52 18.21
N TYR A 45 4.35 -0.42 18.28
CA TYR A 45 2.95 -0.15 17.95
C TYR A 45 2.30 0.65 19.09
N VAL A 46 1.71 1.80 18.77
CA VAL A 46 1.15 2.73 19.75
C VAL A 46 -0.26 3.14 19.33
N HIS A 47 -1.21 3.00 20.26
CA HIS A 47 -2.52 3.64 20.12
C HIS A 47 -2.41 5.14 20.38
N LEU A 48 -2.91 5.92 19.44
CA LEU A 48 -3.05 7.36 19.53
C LEU A 48 -4.50 7.74 19.86
N ALA A 49 -4.74 9.04 20.03
CA ALA A 49 -6.09 9.53 20.26
C ALA A 49 -7.02 9.24 19.07
N THR A 50 -8.34 9.23 19.32
CA THR A 50 -9.38 9.17 18.28
C THR A 50 -9.29 7.94 17.36
N GLY A 51 -8.93 6.78 17.90
CA GLY A 51 -8.89 5.52 17.14
C GLY A 51 -7.71 5.40 16.17
N LYS A 52 -6.73 6.31 16.25
CA LYS A 52 -5.53 6.28 15.41
C LYS A 52 -4.46 5.38 16.00
N LEU A 53 -3.59 4.89 15.15
CA LEU A 53 -2.46 4.06 15.54
C LEU A 53 -1.20 4.51 14.82
N CYS A 54 -0.06 4.25 15.46
CA CYS A 54 1.26 4.58 14.95
C CYS A 54 2.18 3.38 15.08
N SER A 55 2.94 3.10 14.02
CA SER A 55 3.93 2.03 14.03
C SER A 55 4.98 2.26 12.93
N VAL A 56 6.10 1.55 13.05
CA VAL A 56 7.06 1.35 11.96
C VAL A 56 6.47 0.43 10.89
N ALA A 57 6.86 0.65 9.64
CA ALA A 57 6.59 -0.23 8.50
C ALA A 57 5.09 -0.58 8.33
N LEU A 58 4.19 0.38 8.50
CA LEU A 58 2.77 0.17 8.15
C LEU A 58 2.61 0.05 6.64
N ASP A 59 3.45 0.75 5.90
CA ASP A 59 3.69 0.60 4.47
C ASP A 59 4.63 -0.59 4.21
N ASP A 60 4.19 -1.72 3.64
CA ASP A 60 2.80 -2.14 3.39
C ASP A 60 2.42 -3.38 4.22
N ARG A 61 2.75 -3.38 5.51
CA ARG A 61 2.22 -4.40 6.43
C ARG A 61 0.71 -4.28 6.63
N LEU A 62 0.13 -3.11 6.39
CA LEU A 62 -1.31 -2.90 6.45
C LEU A 62 -2.02 -3.65 5.33
N GLY A 63 -1.57 -3.52 4.07
CA GLY A 63 -2.14 -4.31 2.97
C GLY A 63 -2.01 -5.81 3.22
N CYS A 64 -0.87 -6.26 3.75
CA CYS A 64 -0.70 -7.65 4.19
C CYS A 64 -1.71 -8.06 5.28
N TYR A 65 -1.92 -7.22 6.29
CA TYR A 65 -2.91 -7.48 7.34
C TYR A 65 -4.32 -7.59 6.77
N GLN A 66 -4.73 -6.64 5.93
CA GLN A 66 -6.07 -6.64 5.36
C GLN A 66 -6.30 -7.84 4.43
N LEU A 67 -5.30 -8.24 3.63
CA LEU A 67 -5.36 -9.47 2.83
C LEU A 67 -5.52 -10.72 3.70
N ILE A 68 -4.84 -10.79 4.85
CA ILE A 68 -4.96 -11.91 5.79
C ILE A 68 -6.37 -11.96 6.39
N GLU A 69 -6.93 -10.83 6.82
CA GLU A 69 -8.29 -10.79 7.37
C GLU A 69 -9.33 -11.13 6.30
N ALA A 70 -9.22 -10.59 5.09
CA ALA A 70 -10.10 -10.94 3.98
C ALA A 70 -10.00 -12.44 3.61
N LEU A 71 -8.80 -13.03 3.65
CA LEU A 71 -8.63 -14.48 3.44
C LEU A 71 -9.29 -15.31 4.54
N LYS A 72 -9.26 -14.88 5.80
CA LYS A 72 -9.94 -15.59 6.91
C LYS A 72 -11.46 -15.55 6.77
N GLU A 73 -12.00 -14.46 6.22
CA GLU A 73 -13.43 -14.27 6.01
C GLU A 73 -13.94 -14.89 4.71
N ASN A 74 -13.05 -15.30 3.81
CA ASN A 74 -13.41 -15.94 2.55
C ASN A 74 -14.05 -17.33 2.80
N PRO A 75 -15.32 -17.56 2.36
CA PRO A 75 -16.02 -18.82 2.57
C PRO A 75 -15.56 -19.95 1.63
N GLY A 76 -14.71 -19.66 0.64
CA GLY A 76 -14.28 -20.59 -0.40
C GLY A 76 -15.35 -20.88 -1.46
N THR A 77 -16.41 -20.08 -1.50
CA THR A 77 -17.58 -20.25 -2.40
C THR A 77 -17.91 -19.00 -3.21
N TYR A 78 -16.99 -18.05 -3.30
CA TYR A 78 -17.16 -16.86 -4.14
C TYR A 78 -17.24 -17.24 -5.63
N PRO A 79 -17.89 -16.41 -6.47
CA PRO A 79 -18.02 -16.71 -7.90
C PRO A 79 -16.70 -16.58 -8.68
N ASN A 80 -15.67 -15.98 -8.07
CA ASN A 80 -14.37 -15.72 -8.69
C ASN A 80 -13.25 -16.54 -8.03
N ASP A 81 -12.19 -16.84 -8.79
CA ASP A 81 -10.93 -17.34 -8.25
C ASP A 81 -10.15 -16.20 -7.59
N CYS A 82 -10.10 -16.18 -6.25
CA CYS A 82 -9.39 -15.15 -5.49
C CYS A 82 -7.95 -15.57 -5.18
N TYR A 83 -6.98 -14.73 -5.59
CA TYR A 83 -5.56 -14.90 -5.27
C TYR A 83 -5.10 -13.81 -4.31
N TYR A 84 -4.72 -14.19 -3.09
CA TYR A 84 -4.16 -13.29 -2.08
C TYR A 84 -2.63 -13.33 -2.17
N CYS A 85 -2.04 -12.28 -2.75
CA CYS A 85 -0.62 -12.25 -3.10
C CYS A 85 0.18 -11.37 -2.14
N PHE A 86 1.13 -11.96 -1.42
CA PHE A 86 2.07 -11.25 -0.55
C PHE A 86 3.41 -11.13 -1.28
N VAL A 87 3.63 -9.99 -1.93
CA VAL A 87 4.77 -9.79 -2.84
C VAL A 87 5.89 -9.01 -2.15
N VAL A 88 7.08 -9.04 -2.75
CA VAL A 88 8.29 -8.38 -2.23
C VAL A 88 8.85 -7.40 -3.26
N GLN A 89 9.66 -6.45 -2.80
CA GLN A 89 10.33 -5.47 -3.67
C GLN A 89 9.37 -4.56 -4.44
N GLU A 90 8.26 -4.15 -3.81
CA GLU A 90 7.40 -3.05 -4.29
C GLU A 90 8.25 -1.77 -4.38
N GLU A 91 8.89 -1.41 -3.26
CA GLU A 91 9.73 -0.21 -3.10
C GLU A 91 10.99 -0.15 -4.01
N LEU A 92 11.24 -1.22 -4.77
CA LEU A 92 12.32 -1.32 -5.75
C LEU A 92 11.79 -1.41 -7.19
N GLY A 93 10.54 -0.99 -7.41
CA GLY A 93 9.85 -0.93 -8.69
C GLY A 93 8.90 -2.10 -8.94
N CYS A 94 8.04 -2.43 -7.97
CA CYS A 94 6.90 -3.35 -8.12
C CYS A 94 7.28 -4.73 -8.69
N ARG A 95 8.46 -5.25 -8.30
CA ARG A 95 9.04 -6.43 -8.96
C ARG A 95 8.30 -7.71 -8.62
N GLY A 96 7.86 -7.84 -7.39
CA GLY A 96 7.15 -9.03 -6.92
C GLY A 96 5.77 -9.18 -7.56
N SER A 97 5.00 -8.08 -7.63
CA SER A 97 3.70 -8.05 -8.31
C SER A 97 3.82 -8.34 -9.80
N GLN A 98 4.84 -7.82 -10.48
CA GLN A 98 5.11 -8.16 -11.87
C GLN A 98 5.24 -9.67 -12.08
N VAL A 99 6.01 -10.36 -11.23
CA VAL A 99 6.21 -11.81 -11.36
C VAL A 99 4.94 -12.57 -10.99
N ALA A 100 4.24 -12.17 -9.93
CA ALA A 100 3.01 -12.82 -9.50
C ALA A 100 1.92 -12.71 -10.59
N ALA A 101 1.71 -11.52 -11.14
CA ALA A 101 0.74 -11.29 -12.20
C ALA A 101 1.05 -12.10 -13.46
N GLN A 102 2.33 -12.21 -13.86
CA GLN A 102 2.73 -13.00 -15.03
C GLN A 102 2.50 -14.50 -14.85
N GLN A 103 2.51 -15.01 -13.61
CA GLN A 103 2.22 -16.42 -13.33
C GLN A 103 0.70 -16.69 -13.26
N ILE A 104 -0.05 -15.78 -12.66
CA ILE A 104 -1.49 -15.93 -12.43
C ILE A 104 -2.31 -15.57 -13.68
N LEU A 105 -1.85 -14.58 -14.45
CA LEU A 105 -2.59 -13.94 -15.55
C LEU A 105 -4.02 -13.54 -15.13
N PRO A 106 -4.18 -12.70 -14.09
CA PRO A 106 -5.49 -12.35 -13.56
C PRO A 106 -6.30 -11.47 -14.53
N ASP A 107 -7.62 -11.56 -14.45
CA ASP A 107 -8.53 -10.66 -15.18
C ASP A 107 -8.61 -9.27 -14.57
N ILE A 108 -8.52 -9.22 -13.25
CA ILE A 108 -8.57 -8.02 -12.43
C ILE A 108 -7.45 -8.12 -11.40
N GLY A 109 -6.60 -7.09 -11.34
CA GLY A 109 -5.55 -6.96 -10.34
C GLY A 109 -5.83 -5.79 -9.40
N ILE A 110 -5.98 -6.05 -8.11
CA ILE A 110 -6.21 -5.02 -7.10
C ILE A 110 -4.94 -4.81 -6.28
N ALA A 111 -4.37 -3.62 -6.33
CA ALA A 111 -3.29 -3.23 -5.42
C ALA A 111 -3.89 -2.91 -4.05
N VAL A 112 -3.52 -3.68 -3.03
CA VAL A 112 -3.84 -3.37 -1.64
C VAL A 112 -2.60 -2.72 -1.07
N ASP A 113 -2.70 -1.46 -0.68
CA ASP A 113 -1.54 -0.61 -0.40
C ASP A 113 -1.90 0.51 0.59
N ILE A 114 -0.98 1.44 0.83
CA ILE A 114 -1.26 2.70 1.49
C ILE A 114 -1.31 3.86 0.49
N THR A 115 -1.80 5.01 0.93
CA THR A 115 -1.70 6.27 0.17
C THR A 115 -1.38 7.44 1.09
N PRO A 116 -0.60 8.44 0.67
CA PRO A 116 -0.35 9.63 1.49
C PRO A 116 -1.63 10.37 1.86
N ALA A 117 -1.73 10.75 3.13
CA ALA A 117 -2.69 11.72 3.63
C ALA A 117 -2.22 13.16 3.35
N HIS A 118 -3.18 14.08 3.18
CA HIS A 118 -2.96 15.52 2.94
C HIS A 118 -3.66 16.42 3.97
N ASP A 119 -3.77 15.94 5.21
CA ASP A 119 -4.61 16.54 6.26
C ASP A 119 -3.82 17.02 7.48
N TYR A 120 -2.51 17.25 7.34
CA TYR A 120 -1.63 17.75 8.39
C TYR A 120 -0.91 19.06 8.00
N PRO A 121 -0.42 19.86 8.98
CA PRO A 121 0.19 21.14 8.69
C PRO A 121 1.40 21.03 7.75
N ASN A 122 1.52 21.99 6.83
CA ASN A 122 2.63 22.11 5.86
C ASN A 122 2.75 20.96 4.85
N ASP A 123 1.68 20.22 4.61
CA ASP A 123 1.66 19.21 3.55
C ASP A 123 1.30 19.78 2.16
N LEU A 124 1.46 18.96 1.12
CA LEU A 124 0.96 19.26 -0.23
C LEU A 124 -0.57 19.29 -0.26
N THR A 125 -1.12 19.98 -1.26
CA THR A 125 -2.57 19.97 -1.51
C THR A 125 -2.97 18.64 -2.13
N GLY A 126 -3.90 17.92 -1.50
CA GLY A 126 -4.50 16.72 -2.06
C GLY A 126 -5.85 16.38 -1.42
N SER A 127 -6.48 15.32 -1.91
CA SER A 127 -7.84 14.91 -1.50
C SER A 127 -7.85 14.01 -0.28
N ASN A 128 -6.80 13.21 -0.08
CA ASN A 128 -6.79 12.08 0.84
C ASN A 128 -6.68 12.52 2.30
N LYS A 129 -7.51 11.98 3.19
CA LYS A 129 -7.45 12.26 4.63
C LYS A 129 -7.70 11.00 5.46
N ILE A 130 -6.97 10.87 6.58
CA ILE A 130 -7.20 9.75 7.49
C ILE A 130 -8.54 9.91 8.24
N GLY A 131 -9.20 8.80 8.55
CA GLY A 131 -10.50 8.76 9.19
C GLY A 131 -11.63 9.27 8.30
N LYS A 132 -11.44 9.23 6.97
CA LYS A 132 -12.46 9.56 5.95
C LYS A 132 -12.84 8.38 5.08
N GLY A 133 -12.43 7.18 5.48
CA GLY A 133 -12.71 5.95 4.77
C GLY A 133 -11.54 5.48 3.92
N ILE A 134 -11.68 4.27 3.39
CA ILE A 134 -10.67 3.65 2.54
C ILE A 134 -10.53 4.40 1.21
N GLY A 135 -9.32 4.50 0.68
CA GLY A 135 -9.05 5.08 -0.63
C GLY A 135 -9.36 4.10 -1.75
N ILE A 136 -10.24 4.47 -2.69
CA ILE A 136 -10.43 3.77 -3.96
C ILE A 136 -9.52 4.42 -4.99
N LYS A 137 -8.49 3.70 -5.45
CA LYS A 137 -7.50 4.24 -6.40
C LYS A 137 -8.14 4.59 -7.74
N ILE A 138 -8.04 5.85 -8.11
CA ILE A 138 -8.47 6.35 -9.43
C ILE A 138 -7.29 6.42 -10.39
N CYS A 139 -6.22 7.09 -9.98
CA CYS A 139 -4.99 7.15 -10.77
C CYS A 139 -3.79 7.63 -9.96
N ASP A 140 -2.62 7.31 -10.50
CA ASP A 140 -1.33 7.87 -10.14
C ASP A 140 -0.51 8.10 -11.43
N PRO A 141 0.72 8.64 -11.37
CA PRO A 141 1.53 8.86 -12.58
C PRO A 141 1.86 7.60 -13.39
N SER A 142 1.70 6.41 -12.82
CA SER A 142 2.05 5.14 -13.42
C SER A 142 0.87 4.34 -13.95
N VAL A 143 -0.35 4.57 -13.44
CA VAL A 143 -1.56 3.84 -13.86
C VAL A 143 -2.83 4.67 -13.67
N VAL A 144 -3.79 4.48 -14.59
CA VAL A 144 -5.18 4.88 -14.41
C VAL A 144 -5.99 3.62 -14.20
N SER A 145 -6.75 3.55 -13.10
CA SER A 145 -7.56 2.38 -12.78
C SER A 145 -8.67 2.18 -13.80
N ASP A 146 -9.06 0.93 -14.00
CA ASP A 146 -10.18 0.54 -14.84
C ASP A 146 -11.51 1.10 -14.30
N GLU A 147 -12.27 1.75 -15.17
CA GLU A 147 -13.50 2.46 -14.78
C GLU A 147 -14.59 1.51 -14.28
N THR A 148 -14.68 0.29 -14.81
CA THR A 148 -15.64 -0.72 -14.35
C THR A 148 -15.25 -1.23 -12.97
N VAL A 149 -13.96 -1.50 -12.73
CA VAL A 149 -13.46 -1.91 -11.41
C VAL A 149 -13.74 -0.83 -10.35
N VAL A 150 -13.47 0.45 -10.67
CA VAL A 150 -13.76 1.58 -9.78
C VAL A 150 -15.26 1.70 -9.51
N ALA A 151 -16.10 1.64 -10.55
CA ALA A 151 -17.55 1.76 -10.41
C ALA A 151 -18.14 0.66 -9.51
N VAL A 152 -17.64 -0.58 -9.63
CA VAL A 152 -18.04 -1.69 -8.74
C VAL A 152 -17.63 -1.40 -7.29
N MET A 153 -16.40 -0.94 -7.04
CA MET A 153 -15.95 -0.60 -5.68
C MET A 153 -16.79 0.52 -5.06
N GLU A 154 -17.06 1.60 -5.81
CA GLU A 154 -17.88 2.71 -5.33
C GLU A 154 -19.32 2.26 -5.03
N LYS A 155 -19.91 1.45 -5.91
CA LYS A 155 -21.25 0.87 -5.71
C LYS A 155 -21.31 0.00 -4.46
N LEU A 156 -20.35 -0.90 -4.28
CA LEU A 156 -20.28 -1.76 -3.09
C LEU A 156 -20.13 -0.93 -1.82
N CYS A 157 -19.34 0.14 -1.86
CA CYS A 157 -19.25 1.03 -0.72
C CYS A 157 -20.57 1.72 -0.40
N GLU A 158 -21.35 2.13 -1.41
CA GLU A 158 -22.69 2.71 -1.20
C GLU A 158 -23.66 1.67 -0.61
N GLU A 159 -23.75 0.48 -1.21
CA GLU A 159 -24.68 -0.59 -0.82
C GLU A 159 -24.41 -1.10 0.60
N HIS A 160 -23.13 -1.22 0.97
CA HIS A 160 -22.69 -1.73 2.27
C HIS A 160 -22.38 -0.62 3.29
N GLN A 161 -22.59 0.65 2.93
CA GLN A 161 -22.31 1.82 3.77
C GLN A 161 -20.84 1.90 4.24
N ILE A 162 -19.91 1.44 3.41
CA ILE A 162 -18.47 1.44 3.70
C ILE A 162 -17.93 2.86 3.46
N PRO A 163 -17.37 3.53 4.48
CA PRO A 163 -16.75 4.84 4.31
C PRO A 163 -15.59 4.74 3.31
N ASN A 164 -15.62 5.58 2.29
CA ASN A 164 -14.60 5.58 1.24
C ASN A 164 -14.33 7.00 0.73
N GLN A 165 -13.21 7.15 0.03
CA GLN A 165 -12.83 8.36 -0.68
C GLN A 165 -12.14 8.00 -1.99
N ARG A 166 -12.27 8.85 -3.00
CA ARG A 166 -11.53 8.71 -4.26
C ARG A 166 -10.07 9.10 -4.04
N GLU A 167 -9.17 8.18 -4.34
CA GLU A 167 -7.74 8.30 -4.12
C GLU A 167 -7.04 8.67 -5.43
N VAL A 168 -6.32 9.79 -5.40
CA VAL A 168 -5.50 10.29 -6.51
C VAL A 168 -4.20 10.83 -5.93
N ILE A 169 -3.06 10.43 -6.49
CA ILE A 169 -1.75 10.98 -6.15
C ILE A 169 -1.05 11.50 -7.40
N ASP A 170 -0.27 12.57 -7.25
CA ASP A 170 0.47 13.20 -8.34
C ASP A 170 1.93 12.71 -8.44
N ARG A 171 2.34 11.85 -7.51
CA ARG A 171 3.69 11.27 -7.40
C ARG A 171 3.62 9.86 -6.82
N GLY A 172 4.55 9.02 -7.23
CA GLY A 172 4.62 7.62 -6.82
C GLY A 172 3.94 6.70 -7.82
N GLY A 173 3.63 5.50 -7.36
CA GLY A 173 2.98 4.42 -8.09
C GLY A 173 2.74 3.27 -7.13
N THR A 174 2.01 2.27 -7.58
CA THR A 174 1.72 1.06 -6.78
C THR A 174 1.85 -0.17 -7.66
N ASP A 175 1.70 -1.35 -7.06
CA ASP A 175 1.65 -2.63 -7.76
C ASP A 175 0.59 -2.71 -8.87
N ALA A 176 -0.43 -1.85 -8.86
CA ALA A 176 -1.41 -1.76 -9.94
C ALA A 176 -0.74 -1.47 -11.30
N SER A 177 0.35 -0.69 -11.30
CA SER A 177 1.08 -0.35 -12.53
C SER A 177 1.73 -1.56 -13.20
N SER A 178 2.38 -2.42 -12.41
CA SER A 178 3.09 -3.60 -12.93
C SER A 178 2.11 -4.70 -13.33
N MET A 179 0.98 -4.82 -12.61
CA MET A 179 -0.12 -5.71 -12.97
C MET A 179 -0.77 -5.27 -14.28
N ASN A 180 -1.04 -3.98 -14.47
CA ASN A 180 -1.78 -3.47 -15.63
C ASN A 180 -1.15 -3.85 -16.97
N VAL A 181 0.18 -3.84 -17.04
CA VAL A 181 0.94 -4.16 -18.27
C VAL A 181 1.22 -5.67 -18.46
N THR A 182 0.62 -6.52 -17.63
CA THR A 182 0.81 -7.97 -17.72
C THR A 182 -0.07 -8.62 -18.80
N GLY A 183 0.46 -9.63 -19.49
CA GLY A 183 -0.29 -10.38 -20.50
C GLY A 183 -0.81 -9.49 -21.63
N ALA A 184 -2.12 -9.56 -21.88
CA ALA A 184 -2.81 -8.73 -22.87
C ALA A 184 -3.32 -7.39 -22.29
N GLY A 185 -2.93 -7.06 -21.06
CA GLY A 185 -3.50 -5.96 -20.28
C GLY A 185 -4.43 -6.51 -19.20
N VAL A 186 -4.10 -6.23 -17.94
CA VAL A 186 -4.94 -6.57 -16.79
C VAL A 186 -5.73 -5.33 -16.39
N ARG A 187 -7.04 -5.48 -16.13
CA ARG A 187 -7.84 -4.41 -15.53
C ARG A 187 -7.38 -4.21 -14.10
N THR A 188 -7.05 -2.99 -13.71
CA THR A 188 -6.48 -2.76 -12.38
C THR A 188 -7.23 -1.72 -11.58
N GLY A 189 -7.18 -1.86 -10.27
CA GLY A 189 -7.69 -0.91 -9.30
C GLY A 189 -6.87 -0.97 -8.02
N GLY A 190 -7.30 -0.28 -6.98
CA GLY A 190 -6.59 -0.31 -5.72
C GLY A 190 -7.47 0.06 -4.52
N ILE A 191 -7.13 -0.55 -3.39
CA ILE A 191 -7.75 -0.34 -2.08
C ILE A 191 -6.63 0.16 -1.17
N CYS A 192 -6.64 1.45 -0.86
CA CYS A 192 -5.50 2.15 -0.28
C CYS A 192 -5.82 2.70 1.11
N VAL A 193 -5.11 2.27 2.15
CA VAL A 193 -5.26 2.85 3.50
C VAL A 193 -4.57 4.21 3.53
N VAL A 194 -5.36 5.26 3.80
CA VAL A 194 -4.80 6.61 3.89
C VAL A 194 -3.89 6.71 5.10
N THR A 195 -2.67 7.16 4.87
CA THR A 195 -1.56 7.07 5.81
C THR A 195 -0.82 8.39 5.90
N ARG A 196 -0.64 8.90 7.12
CA ARG A 196 0.25 10.04 7.36
C ARG A 196 1.68 9.57 7.47
N TYR A 197 2.58 10.38 6.93
CA TYR A 197 4.03 10.17 6.95
C TYR A 197 4.45 8.82 6.34
N PRO A 198 3.93 8.43 5.15
CA PRO A 198 4.39 7.23 4.46
C PRO A 198 5.90 7.36 4.15
N HIS A 199 6.60 6.23 4.05
CA HIS A 199 8.06 6.15 3.85
C HIS A 199 8.91 6.84 4.94
N SER A 200 8.32 7.25 6.07
CA SER A 200 9.03 7.79 7.22
C SER A 200 9.33 6.70 8.26
N GLN A 201 10.01 7.07 9.36
CA GLN A 201 10.36 6.15 10.44
C GLN A 201 9.13 5.64 11.20
N SER A 202 7.98 6.33 11.14
CA SER A 202 6.74 5.88 11.76
C SER A 202 5.55 6.50 11.06
N ASN A 203 4.59 5.67 10.68
CA ASN A 203 3.40 6.09 9.98
C ASN A 203 2.24 6.24 10.98
N VAL A 204 1.21 7.02 10.61
CA VAL A 204 -0.03 7.15 11.40
C VAL A 204 -1.23 6.88 10.50
N VAL A 205 -2.11 6.01 10.96
CA VAL A 205 -3.35 5.62 10.25
C VAL A 205 -4.54 5.62 11.19
N ASP A 206 -5.75 5.58 10.61
CA ASP A 206 -7.00 5.44 11.35
C ASP A 206 -7.46 3.98 11.33
N GLY A 207 -7.86 3.42 12.48
CA GLY A 207 -8.34 2.05 12.55
C GLY A 207 -9.60 1.82 11.72
N GLY A 208 -10.48 2.82 11.61
CA GLY A 208 -11.71 2.70 10.81
C GLY A 208 -11.45 2.59 9.31
N ASP A 209 -10.40 3.26 8.81
CA ASP A 209 -10.02 3.16 7.39
C ASP A 209 -9.46 1.77 7.05
N ILE A 210 -8.78 1.11 8.01
CA ILE A 210 -8.28 -0.26 7.85
C ILE A 210 -9.44 -1.24 7.73
N GLU A 211 -10.40 -1.19 8.67
CA GLU A 211 -11.59 -2.05 8.66
C GLU A 211 -12.42 -1.84 7.40
N ALA A 212 -12.62 -0.59 6.97
CA ALA A 212 -13.32 -0.27 5.73
C ALA A 212 -12.68 -0.91 4.49
N GLY A 213 -11.35 -1.05 4.46
CA GLY A 213 -10.68 -1.76 3.37
C GLY A 213 -10.87 -3.28 3.40
N ILE A 214 -10.98 -3.89 4.59
CA ILE A 214 -11.31 -5.32 4.73
C ILE A 214 -12.75 -5.56 4.24
N ASP A 215 -13.69 -4.73 4.70
CA ASP A 215 -15.10 -4.79 4.28
C ASP A 215 -15.23 -4.67 2.75
N LEU A 216 -14.52 -3.70 2.14
CA LEU A 216 -14.54 -3.51 0.69
C LEU A 216 -13.92 -4.71 -0.04
N MET A 217 -12.79 -5.26 0.43
CA MET A 217 -12.18 -6.45 -0.18
C MET A 217 -13.12 -7.65 -0.16
N ASN A 218 -13.82 -7.88 0.94
CA ASN A 218 -14.76 -8.99 1.07
C ASN A 218 -15.98 -8.80 0.17
N ALA A 219 -16.56 -7.61 0.16
CA ALA A 219 -17.68 -7.28 -0.72
C ALA A 219 -17.29 -7.41 -2.21
N PHE A 220 -16.10 -6.91 -2.58
CA PHE A 220 -15.58 -6.97 -3.95
C PHE A 220 -15.26 -8.40 -4.39
N SER A 221 -14.69 -9.23 -3.51
CA SER A 221 -14.40 -10.64 -3.80
C SER A 221 -15.67 -11.46 -4.06
N ALA A 222 -16.77 -11.09 -3.40
CA ALA A 222 -18.07 -11.72 -3.55
C ALA A 222 -18.86 -11.23 -4.79
N TRP A 223 -18.43 -10.15 -5.45
CA TRP A 223 -19.10 -9.58 -6.60
C TRP A 223 -18.98 -10.49 -7.82
N ASP A 224 -20.10 -10.79 -8.48
CA ASP A 224 -20.09 -11.57 -9.73
C ASP A 224 -19.84 -10.64 -10.92
N PHE A 225 -18.65 -10.75 -11.53
CA PHE A 225 -18.28 -9.98 -12.73
C PHE A 225 -18.88 -10.55 -14.02
N GLY A 226 -19.63 -11.66 -13.94
CA GLY A 226 -20.21 -12.33 -15.10
C GLY A 226 -19.16 -12.97 -16.01
N PRO A 227 -19.59 -13.58 -17.13
CA PRO A 227 -18.68 -14.14 -18.12
C PRO A 227 -17.85 -13.04 -18.81
N LYS A 228 -16.57 -13.32 -19.08
CA LYS A 228 -15.67 -12.41 -19.83
C LYS A 228 -16.30 -12.05 -21.19
N GLY A 229 -16.68 -10.79 -21.38
CA GLY A 229 -17.00 -10.23 -22.71
C GLY A 229 -18.42 -9.70 -22.91
N GLU A 230 -19.25 -9.58 -21.87
CA GLU A 230 -20.50 -8.83 -21.94
C GLU A 230 -20.31 -7.48 -21.24
N GLU A 231 -19.87 -6.49 -22.02
CA GLU A 231 -20.01 -5.07 -21.66
C GLU A 231 -21.52 -4.74 -21.57
N GLU A 232 -21.99 -4.28 -20.42
CA GLU A 232 -23.22 -3.46 -20.35
C GLU A 232 -22.91 -1.99 -20.64
#